data_AF-A0A6J2Q2V7-F1
#
_entry.id   AF-A0A6J2Q2V7-F1
#
_cell.length_a   1.000
_cell.length_b   1.000
_cell.length_c   1.000
_cell.angle_alpha   90.00
_cell.angle_beta   90.00
_cell.angle_gamma   90.00
#
_symmetry.space_group_name_H-M   'P 1'
#
loop_
_entity.id
_entity.type
_entity.pdbx_description
1 polymer ?
#
loop_
_entity_poly.entity_id
_entity_poly.type
_entity_poly.pdbx_seq_one_letter_code
_entity_poly.pdbx_strand_id
1 'polypeptide(L)'
;MCKLALTASLCLILASLASSSRLVCYYNSDAENREDKGKFMVSDIDPNKCTHLIYSFAGINNANELVPTNENDIAHYQSFNALKTRNVQLKTLLSVGGLDFNNRKFRKMVTGKRRRTPFIQSAITLLRDNGFDGLNIDWRNPAGAGSRSRDKRRFTRLCRELKKAFVAEGTATNRDSLMVTASVSAEKDTIDFSYDVPKIAKNLDFINVLTFDFRADLESVTGHHSPLYKGSQDTGDDIFWNTDYAMQYWTDQGAPTEQLNMGLAAYGRTFELSSASSGVGAPANGLGEEGRYTDEEGFLSYYEICLKLEGVTTHLITDQRVIYATKENLWVGFDNKGSLDNKVSYIKAHKFGGAVVWSLDLDDFKDHCGDGNYPLISHLHSLLVLDTTPSGNLCEGRSDGQYPNHDDPNAFNNCGNEIAYLQHCQPNLVYNQECNCCDYPDSATPTNTENTGKFCDGKDDGHYANPDDPNSFHQCANKITYTKNCAVGLIFKQSCTCCDFPDSATPTNTENTGKFCDGKDDGHYANPDDPNSFHQCANKITYTKNCAVGLIFKQSCTCCDHP
;
A
#
# COMPACT_ATOMS: atom_id res chain seq x y z
N MET A 1 21.23 6.19 -53.57
CA MET A 1 20.32 6.87 -52.62
C MET A 1 19.87 5.84 -51.58
N CYS A 2 20.68 5.59 -50.55
CA CYS A 2 20.39 4.53 -49.57
C CYS A 2 21.19 4.72 -48.27
N LYS A 3 20.99 5.86 -47.57
CA LYS A 3 21.66 6.13 -46.27
C LYS A 3 20.83 6.98 -45.28
N LEU A 4 19.50 7.02 -45.40
CA LEU A 4 18.65 7.87 -44.53
C LEU A 4 17.43 7.14 -43.93
N ALA A 5 17.54 5.84 -43.66
CA ALA A 5 16.44 5.06 -43.08
C ALA A 5 16.84 4.14 -41.91
N LEU A 6 18.03 4.33 -41.30
CA LEU A 6 18.48 3.49 -40.18
C LEU A 6 18.54 4.20 -38.81
N THR A 7 18.33 5.51 -38.75
CA THR A 7 18.41 6.27 -37.48
C THR A 7 17.05 6.55 -36.83
N ALA A 8 15.94 6.40 -37.57
CA ALA A 8 14.60 6.60 -37.01
C ALA A 8 14.03 5.35 -36.30
N SER A 9 14.50 4.15 -36.62
CA SER A 9 14.01 2.90 -36.02
C SER A 9 14.74 2.51 -34.72
N LEU A 10 15.86 3.16 -34.39
CA LEU A 10 16.61 2.88 -33.15
C LEU A 10 16.21 3.81 -31.99
N CYS A 11 15.56 4.95 -32.27
CA CYS A 11 15.06 5.88 -31.25
C CYS A 11 13.64 5.54 -30.73
N LEU A 12 12.98 4.50 -31.24
CA LEU A 12 11.64 4.06 -30.82
C LEU A 12 11.64 2.78 -29.96
N ILE A 13 12.82 2.24 -29.62
CA ILE A 13 12.97 1.03 -28.77
C ILE A 13 13.52 1.37 -27.37
N LEU A 14 13.77 2.65 -27.06
CA LEU A 14 14.24 3.10 -25.73
C LEU A 14 13.25 4.05 -25.02
N ALA A 15 11.96 3.99 -25.39
CA ALA A 15 10.91 4.63 -24.62
C ALA A 15 10.42 3.66 -23.53
N SER A 16 10.85 3.93 -22.29
CA SER A 16 10.35 3.43 -21.01
C SER A 16 10.26 1.91 -20.82
N LEU A 17 11.36 1.29 -20.40
CA LEU A 17 11.35 0.08 -19.56
C LEU A 17 11.05 0.44 -18.08
N ALA A 18 10.12 1.37 -17.84
CA ALA A 18 9.52 1.52 -16.52
C ALA A 18 8.34 0.55 -16.47
N SER A 19 8.61 -0.70 -16.07
CA SER A 19 7.54 -1.66 -15.80
C SER A 19 6.88 -1.28 -14.48
N SER A 20 5.86 -0.42 -14.51
CA SER A 20 5.01 -0.18 -13.33
C SER A 20 4.51 -1.51 -12.77
N SER A 21 4.73 -1.77 -11.48
CA SER A 21 4.25 -3.00 -10.85
C SER A 21 2.73 -2.96 -10.73
N ARG A 22 2.07 -4.12 -10.79
CA ARG A 22 0.61 -4.17 -10.60
C ARG A 22 0.27 -4.05 -9.12
N LEU A 23 -0.65 -3.16 -8.79
CA LEU A 23 -1.38 -3.18 -7.54
C LEU A 23 -2.84 -3.52 -7.84
N VAL A 24 -3.23 -4.74 -7.48
CA VAL A 24 -4.58 -5.30 -7.71
C VAL A 24 -5.34 -5.26 -6.40
N CYS A 25 -6.52 -4.65 -6.37
CA CYS A 25 -7.28 -4.49 -5.12
C CYS A 25 -8.67 -5.10 -5.25
N TYR A 26 -9.07 -5.88 -4.26
CA TYR A 26 -10.42 -6.41 -4.17
C TYR A 26 -11.40 -5.40 -3.60
N TYR A 27 -12.57 -5.32 -4.24
CA TYR A 27 -13.78 -4.71 -3.71
C TYR A 27 -14.74 -5.82 -3.29
N ASN A 28 -15.00 -5.94 -1.99
CA ASN A 28 -15.99 -6.87 -1.46
C ASN A 28 -17.38 -6.21 -1.46
N SER A 29 -18.31 -6.66 -2.30
CA SER A 29 -19.66 -6.09 -2.35
C SER A 29 -20.46 -6.30 -1.07
N ASP A 30 -20.13 -7.32 -0.28
CA ASP A 30 -20.86 -7.62 0.95
C ASP A 30 -20.57 -6.59 2.06
N ALA A 31 -19.47 -5.84 1.93
CA ALA A 31 -19.10 -4.78 2.87
C ALA A 31 -20.07 -3.57 2.85
N GLU A 32 -20.96 -3.48 1.85
CA GLU A 32 -22.06 -2.50 1.85
C GLU A 32 -23.07 -2.75 2.98
N ASN A 33 -23.16 -4.00 3.46
CA ASN A 33 -24.09 -4.41 4.51
C ASN A 33 -23.51 -4.26 5.93
N ARG A 34 -22.23 -3.94 6.09
CA ARG A 34 -21.63 -3.68 7.40
C ARG A 34 -22.26 -2.44 8.03
N GLU A 35 -22.35 -2.44 9.35
CA GLU A 35 -22.92 -1.31 10.10
C GLU A 35 -21.93 -0.14 10.24
N ASP A 36 -22.48 1.06 10.43
CA ASP A 36 -21.76 2.29 10.79
C ASP A 36 -20.47 2.54 9.96
N LYS A 37 -19.31 2.47 10.63
CA LYS A 37 -17.98 2.75 10.10
C LYS A 37 -17.45 1.66 9.18
N GLY A 38 -17.97 0.43 9.30
CA GLY A 38 -17.60 -0.69 8.45
C GLY A 38 -18.24 -0.63 7.06
N LYS A 39 -19.28 0.19 6.87
CA LYS A 39 -19.99 0.30 5.59
C LYS A 39 -19.08 0.84 4.49
N PHE A 40 -18.85 0.01 3.48
CA PHE A 40 -18.01 0.32 2.33
C PHE A 40 -18.81 0.21 1.02
N MET A 41 -18.79 1.26 0.21
CA MET A 41 -19.48 1.32 -1.07
C MET A 41 -18.52 1.69 -2.22
N VAL A 42 -18.96 1.50 -3.47
CA VAL A 42 -18.20 1.93 -4.65
C VAL A 42 -17.79 3.41 -4.59
N SER A 43 -18.61 4.27 -3.96
CA SER A 43 -18.32 5.70 -3.80
C SER A 43 -17.12 5.99 -2.89
N ASP A 44 -16.76 5.07 -2.00
CA ASP A 44 -15.61 5.21 -1.10
C ASP A 44 -14.29 4.94 -1.84
N ILE A 45 -14.33 4.25 -2.99
CA ILE A 45 -13.14 3.88 -3.76
C ILE A 45 -12.50 5.12 -4.41
N ASP A 46 -11.23 5.35 -4.06
CA ASP A 46 -10.34 6.21 -4.84
C ASP A 46 -9.76 5.42 -6.03
N PRO A 47 -10.14 5.77 -7.28
CA PRO A 47 -9.77 5.02 -8.48
C PRO A 47 -8.29 5.16 -8.86
N ASN A 48 -7.53 6.03 -8.19
CA ASN A 48 -6.10 6.22 -8.44
C ASN A 48 -5.20 5.40 -7.53
N LYS A 49 -5.75 4.68 -6.53
CA LYS A 49 -4.94 3.91 -5.57
C LYS A 49 -4.47 2.56 -6.10
N CYS A 50 -5.18 1.99 -7.07
CA CYS A 50 -4.88 0.66 -7.59
C CYS A 50 -4.85 0.68 -9.12
N THR A 51 -3.97 -0.14 -9.70
CA THR A 51 -3.91 -0.31 -11.17
C THR A 51 -5.05 -1.17 -11.69
N HIS A 52 -5.51 -2.13 -10.88
CA HIS A 52 -6.60 -3.04 -11.19
C HIS A 52 -7.53 -3.13 -9.99
N LEU A 53 -8.84 -3.10 -10.24
CA LEU A 53 -9.86 -3.40 -9.25
C LEU A 53 -10.60 -4.68 -9.62
N ILE A 54 -10.83 -5.54 -8.63
CA ILE A 54 -11.62 -6.77 -8.80
C ILE A 54 -12.90 -6.66 -7.99
N TYR A 55 -14.06 -6.66 -8.66
CA TYR A 55 -15.37 -6.74 -8.02
C TYR A 55 -15.63 -8.17 -7.58
N SER A 56 -15.88 -8.37 -6.29
CA SER A 56 -16.22 -9.65 -5.68
C SER A 56 -17.65 -9.60 -5.13
N PHE A 57 -18.60 -10.45 -5.52
CA PHE A 57 -18.48 -11.56 -6.49
C PHE A 57 -19.71 -11.69 -7.41
N ALA A 58 -19.51 -12.32 -8.56
CA ALA A 58 -20.55 -12.89 -9.40
C ALA A 58 -20.78 -14.38 -9.06
N GLY A 59 -21.94 -14.89 -9.49
CA GLY A 59 -22.37 -16.27 -9.27
C GLY A 59 -22.29 -17.15 -10.52
N ILE A 60 -22.52 -18.45 -10.30
CA ILE A 60 -22.84 -19.42 -11.37
C ILE A 60 -24.25 -19.95 -11.14
N ASN A 61 -25.12 -19.86 -12.14
CA ASN A 61 -26.48 -20.36 -12.05
C ASN A 61 -26.59 -21.87 -12.40
N ASN A 62 -27.81 -22.42 -12.37
CA ASN A 62 -28.05 -23.83 -12.67
C ASN A 62 -27.83 -24.21 -14.15
N ALA A 63 -27.92 -23.24 -15.06
CA ALA A 63 -27.62 -23.36 -16.49
C ALA A 63 -26.12 -23.30 -16.79
N ASN A 64 -25.28 -23.11 -15.77
CA ASN A 64 -23.82 -22.91 -15.84
C ASN A 64 -23.44 -21.58 -16.51
N GLU A 65 -24.24 -20.53 -16.32
CA GLU A 65 -23.93 -19.19 -16.79
C GLU A 65 -23.32 -18.36 -15.66
N LEU A 66 -22.43 -17.43 -16.03
CA LEU A 66 -21.99 -16.37 -15.13
C LEU A 66 -23.15 -15.38 -14.95
N VAL A 67 -23.53 -15.11 -13.71
CA VAL A 67 -24.68 -14.25 -13.39
C VAL A 67 -24.37 -13.31 -12.24
N PRO A 68 -25.05 -12.15 -12.15
CA PRO A 68 -25.12 -11.39 -10.91
C PRO A 68 -25.67 -12.25 -9.76
N THR A 69 -25.32 -11.90 -8.52
CA THR A 69 -25.77 -12.59 -7.31
C THR A 69 -27.06 -12.01 -6.75
N ASN A 70 -27.30 -10.72 -7.00
CA ASN A 70 -28.52 -10.00 -6.62
C ASN A 70 -28.98 -9.05 -7.75
N GLU A 71 -30.17 -8.46 -7.60
CA GLU A 71 -30.77 -7.59 -8.63
C GLU A 71 -30.06 -6.23 -8.77
N ASN A 72 -29.44 -5.74 -7.70
CA ASN A 72 -28.77 -4.44 -7.65
C ASN A 72 -27.35 -4.50 -8.23
N ASP A 73 -26.76 -5.69 -8.34
CA ASP A 73 -25.40 -5.91 -8.84
C ASP A 73 -25.17 -5.26 -10.20
N ILE A 74 -26.14 -5.25 -11.11
CA ILE A 74 -25.98 -4.59 -12.41
C ILE A 74 -25.73 -3.08 -12.24
N ALA A 75 -26.48 -2.40 -11.37
CA ALA A 75 -26.27 -0.99 -11.07
C ALA A 75 -24.93 -0.76 -10.36
N HIS A 76 -24.52 -1.68 -9.48
CA HIS A 76 -23.23 -1.63 -8.81
C HIS A 76 -22.08 -1.85 -9.78
N TYR A 77 -22.19 -2.78 -10.73
CA TYR A 77 -21.21 -3.01 -11.79
C TYR A 77 -21.03 -1.76 -12.65
N GLN A 78 -22.13 -1.10 -13.04
CA GLN A 78 -22.06 0.15 -13.81
C GLN A 78 -21.35 1.26 -13.03
N SER A 79 -21.70 1.43 -11.74
CA SER A 79 -21.06 2.42 -10.87
C SER A 79 -19.58 2.13 -10.67
N PHE A 80 -19.22 0.84 -10.48
CA PHE A 80 -17.85 0.39 -10.30
C PHE A 80 -17.01 0.61 -11.57
N ASN A 81 -17.55 0.29 -12.74
CA ASN A 81 -16.85 0.53 -14.01
C ASN A 81 -16.78 2.02 -14.38
N ALA A 82 -17.71 2.85 -13.88
CA ALA A 82 -17.66 4.31 -14.04
C ALA A 82 -16.47 4.95 -13.30
N LEU A 83 -15.82 4.25 -12.37
CA LEU A 83 -14.55 4.69 -11.77
C LEU A 83 -13.47 4.99 -12.82
N LYS A 84 -13.50 4.29 -13.96
CA LYS A 84 -12.58 4.52 -15.09
C LYS A 84 -12.73 5.90 -15.75
N THR A 85 -13.82 6.62 -15.49
CA THR A 85 -13.99 8.01 -15.95
C THR A 85 -13.08 8.99 -15.19
N ARG A 86 -12.72 8.65 -13.94
CA ARG A 86 -11.78 9.40 -13.09
C ARG A 86 -10.34 8.92 -13.24
N ASN A 87 -10.14 7.66 -13.62
CA ASN A 87 -8.83 7.09 -13.98
C ASN A 87 -8.94 6.20 -15.23
N VAL A 88 -8.60 6.73 -16.40
CA VAL A 88 -8.74 6.01 -17.68
C VAL A 88 -7.78 4.82 -17.85
N GLN A 89 -6.73 4.75 -17.02
CA GLN A 89 -5.76 3.65 -17.05
C GLN A 89 -6.20 2.46 -16.18
N LEU A 90 -7.14 2.70 -15.25
CA LEU A 90 -7.65 1.67 -14.35
C LEU A 90 -8.28 0.52 -15.15
N LYS A 91 -7.96 -0.71 -14.73
CA LYS A 91 -8.60 -1.92 -15.24
C LYS A 91 -9.54 -2.52 -14.20
N THR A 92 -10.71 -2.96 -14.64
CA THR A 92 -11.73 -3.56 -13.77
C THR A 92 -12.01 -5.00 -14.16
N LEU A 93 -12.03 -5.91 -13.20
CA LEU A 93 -12.37 -7.31 -13.41
C LEU A 93 -13.56 -7.71 -12.55
N LEU A 94 -14.37 -8.65 -13.04
CA LEU A 94 -15.41 -9.30 -12.25
C LEU A 94 -14.88 -10.64 -11.73
N SER A 95 -14.97 -10.89 -10.43
CA SER A 95 -14.58 -12.16 -9.83
C SER A 95 -15.77 -13.11 -9.74
N VAL A 96 -15.54 -14.40 -9.98
CA VAL A 96 -16.52 -15.47 -9.70
C VAL A 96 -15.87 -16.50 -8.79
N GLY A 97 -16.60 -16.89 -7.74
CA GLY A 97 -16.09 -17.80 -6.72
C GLY A 97 -16.00 -17.12 -5.36
N GLY A 98 -14.88 -17.29 -4.67
CA GLY A 98 -14.69 -16.86 -3.29
C GLY A 98 -14.66 -18.03 -2.30
N LEU A 99 -14.28 -17.73 -1.05
CA LEU A 99 -14.16 -18.72 0.03
C LEU A 99 -15.50 -19.43 0.30
N ASP A 100 -16.58 -18.66 0.43
CA ASP A 100 -17.92 -19.16 0.76
C ASP A 100 -18.71 -19.67 -0.44
N PHE A 101 -18.09 -19.67 -1.63
CA PHE A 101 -18.78 -20.09 -2.84
C PHE A 101 -19.05 -21.59 -2.87
N ASN A 102 -20.26 -21.97 -3.31
CA ASN A 102 -20.61 -23.38 -3.50
C ASN A 102 -19.80 -24.02 -4.64
N ASN A 103 -18.69 -24.63 -4.27
CA ASN A 103 -17.75 -25.33 -5.14
C ASN A 103 -18.38 -26.42 -6.05
N ARG A 104 -19.57 -26.95 -5.72
CA ARG A 104 -20.29 -27.89 -6.61
C ARG A 104 -20.68 -27.22 -7.93
N LYS A 105 -20.93 -25.92 -7.95
CA LYS A 105 -21.27 -25.15 -9.16
C LYS A 105 -20.08 -25.12 -10.13
N PHE A 106 -18.87 -24.82 -9.65
CA PHE A 106 -17.65 -24.93 -10.45
C PHE A 106 -17.46 -26.33 -10.99
N ARG A 107 -17.47 -27.35 -10.11
CA ARG A 107 -17.30 -28.76 -10.51
C ARG A 107 -18.30 -29.16 -11.59
N LYS A 108 -19.58 -28.77 -11.45
CA LYS A 108 -20.64 -29.03 -12.44
C LYS A 108 -20.30 -28.37 -13.78
N MET A 109 -19.97 -27.08 -13.78
CA MET A 109 -19.69 -26.29 -14.98
C MET A 109 -18.47 -26.83 -15.75
N VAL A 110 -17.38 -27.19 -15.06
CA VAL A 110 -16.14 -27.59 -15.75
C VAL A 110 -16.14 -29.01 -16.32
N THR A 111 -17.13 -29.84 -15.97
CA THR A 111 -17.16 -31.28 -16.34
C THR A 111 -17.13 -31.56 -17.85
N GLY A 112 -17.59 -30.65 -18.71
CA GLY A 112 -17.65 -30.88 -20.15
C GLY A 112 -17.86 -29.62 -20.98
N LYS A 113 -17.53 -29.69 -22.29
CA LYS A 113 -17.62 -28.54 -23.21
C LYS A 113 -19.03 -27.95 -23.26
N ARG A 114 -20.06 -28.80 -23.32
CA ARG A 114 -21.48 -28.38 -23.31
C ARG A 114 -21.89 -27.53 -22.10
N ARG A 115 -21.16 -27.62 -20.97
CA ARG A 115 -21.43 -26.83 -19.76
C ARG A 115 -20.50 -25.62 -19.62
N ARG A 116 -19.27 -25.72 -20.12
CA ARG A 116 -18.35 -24.56 -20.18
C ARG A 116 -18.78 -23.55 -21.24
N THR A 117 -19.42 -23.97 -22.34
CA THR A 117 -19.85 -23.05 -23.40
C THR A 117 -20.85 -21.99 -22.90
N PRO A 118 -21.94 -22.33 -22.19
CA PRO A 118 -22.83 -21.33 -21.59
C PRO A 118 -22.08 -20.38 -20.64
N PHE A 119 -21.18 -20.91 -19.80
CA PHE A 119 -20.38 -20.09 -18.88
C PHE A 119 -19.53 -19.06 -19.62
N ILE A 120 -18.76 -19.50 -20.62
CA ILE A 120 -17.87 -18.63 -21.40
C ILE A 120 -18.69 -17.58 -22.16
N GLN A 121 -19.82 -17.96 -22.77
CA GLN A 121 -20.63 -17.03 -23.54
C GLN A 121 -21.32 -15.98 -22.66
N SER A 122 -21.92 -16.40 -21.54
CA SER A 122 -22.52 -15.49 -20.57
C SER A 122 -21.49 -14.58 -19.91
N ALA A 123 -20.25 -15.06 -19.67
CA ALA A 123 -19.17 -14.22 -19.19
C ALA A 123 -18.83 -13.10 -20.18
N ILE A 124 -18.67 -13.41 -21.47
CA ILE A 124 -18.43 -12.38 -22.50
C ILE A 124 -19.54 -11.34 -22.49
N THR A 125 -20.80 -11.78 -22.53
CA THR A 125 -21.96 -10.88 -22.53
C THR A 125 -21.99 -10.00 -21.28
N LEU A 126 -21.95 -10.59 -20.09
CA LEU A 126 -22.06 -9.84 -18.84
C LEU A 126 -20.91 -8.84 -18.67
N LEU A 127 -19.68 -9.22 -19.00
CA LEU A 127 -18.51 -8.36 -18.87
C LEU A 127 -18.59 -7.17 -19.84
N ARG A 128 -18.92 -7.42 -21.12
CA ARG A 128 -19.01 -6.36 -22.13
C ARG A 128 -20.18 -5.41 -21.86
N ASP A 129 -21.33 -5.94 -21.48
CA ASP A 129 -22.54 -5.13 -21.22
C ASP A 129 -22.35 -4.19 -20.02
N ASN A 130 -21.46 -4.53 -19.08
CA ASN A 130 -21.20 -3.73 -17.88
C ASN A 130 -19.82 -3.04 -17.89
N GLY A 131 -19.07 -3.13 -18.99
CA GLY A 131 -17.82 -2.38 -19.18
C GLY A 131 -16.60 -2.93 -18.42
N PHE A 132 -16.61 -4.19 -18.00
CA PHE A 132 -15.43 -4.83 -17.39
C PHE A 132 -14.32 -5.13 -18.42
N ASP A 133 -13.08 -5.11 -17.96
CA ASP A 133 -11.89 -5.43 -18.75
C ASP A 133 -11.47 -6.91 -18.65
N GLY A 134 -12.05 -7.69 -17.73
CA GLY A 134 -11.74 -9.11 -17.61
C GLY A 134 -12.50 -9.88 -16.55
N LEU A 135 -12.18 -11.17 -16.45
CA LEU A 135 -12.73 -12.13 -15.49
C LEU A 135 -11.62 -12.63 -14.56
N ASN A 136 -11.85 -12.57 -13.26
CA ASN A 136 -11.04 -13.28 -12.26
C ASN A 136 -11.74 -14.57 -11.82
N ILE A 137 -11.04 -15.69 -11.86
CA ILE A 137 -11.55 -16.98 -11.40
C ILE A 137 -11.03 -17.26 -10.00
N ASP A 138 -11.89 -17.20 -8.99
CA ASP A 138 -11.56 -17.47 -7.59
C ASP A 138 -12.18 -18.82 -7.14
N TRP A 139 -11.81 -19.91 -7.83
CA TRP A 139 -12.23 -21.26 -7.44
C TRP A 139 -11.31 -21.75 -6.31
N ARG A 140 -11.74 -21.68 -5.05
CA ARG A 140 -10.98 -22.16 -3.88
C ARG A 140 -11.51 -23.50 -3.34
N ASN A 141 -10.92 -24.65 -3.67
CA ASN A 141 -9.89 -24.91 -4.68
C ASN A 141 -10.39 -25.98 -5.68
N PRO A 142 -9.87 -26.02 -6.94
CA PRO A 142 -10.06 -27.18 -7.80
C PRO A 142 -9.56 -28.43 -7.08
N ALA A 143 -10.23 -29.57 -7.22
CA ALA A 143 -9.79 -30.81 -6.59
C ALA A 143 -9.71 -30.77 -5.03
N GLY A 144 -10.77 -30.35 -4.33
CA GLY A 144 -10.87 -30.52 -2.86
C GLY A 144 -10.81 -31.99 -2.41
N ALA A 145 -10.67 -32.21 -1.09
CA ALA A 145 -10.55 -33.52 -0.44
C ALA A 145 -11.54 -34.56 -1.02
N GLY A 146 -11.01 -35.49 -1.83
CA GLY A 146 -11.77 -36.55 -2.50
C GLY A 146 -11.89 -36.45 -4.03
N SER A 147 -11.62 -35.31 -4.67
CA SER A 147 -11.67 -35.16 -6.13
C SER A 147 -10.29 -35.44 -6.78
N ARG A 148 -10.01 -36.72 -7.02
CA ARG A 148 -8.79 -37.19 -7.73
C ARG A 148 -8.58 -36.48 -9.09
N SER A 149 -7.45 -35.78 -9.27
CA SER A 149 -6.73 -35.28 -10.48
C SER A 149 -7.50 -34.66 -11.67
N ARG A 150 -8.82 -34.83 -11.76
CA ARG A 150 -9.65 -34.46 -12.92
C ARG A 150 -9.96 -32.99 -12.93
N ASP A 151 -10.20 -32.38 -11.77
CA ASP A 151 -10.54 -30.98 -11.68
C ASP A 151 -9.34 -30.08 -12.00
N LYS A 152 -8.11 -30.48 -11.65
CA LYS A 152 -6.86 -29.85 -12.13
C LYS A 152 -6.81 -29.71 -13.66
N ARG A 153 -7.05 -30.81 -14.39
CA ARG A 153 -7.10 -30.79 -15.87
C ARG A 153 -8.29 -30.00 -16.43
N ARG A 154 -9.42 -29.98 -15.71
CA ARG A 154 -10.63 -29.26 -16.13
C ARG A 154 -10.50 -27.76 -15.91
N PHE A 155 -9.89 -27.31 -14.82
CA PHE A 155 -9.55 -25.92 -14.57
C PHE A 155 -8.60 -25.40 -15.66
N THR A 156 -7.53 -26.14 -15.95
CA THR A 156 -6.63 -25.84 -17.08
C THR A 156 -7.37 -25.68 -18.41
N ARG A 157 -8.35 -26.56 -18.66
CA ARG A 157 -9.16 -26.49 -19.88
C ARG A 157 -10.07 -25.27 -19.89
N LEU A 158 -10.63 -24.88 -18.75
CA LEU A 158 -11.43 -23.68 -18.60
C LEU A 158 -10.59 -22.43 -18.92
N CYS A 159 -9.43 -22.24 -18.29
CA CYS A 159 -8.55 -21.09 -18.55
C CYS A 159 -8.22 -20.96 -20.05
N ARG A 160 -7.84 -22.07 -20.69
CA ARG A 160 -7.54 -22.09 -22.13
C ARG A 160 -8.76 -21.75 -23.01
N GLU A 161 -9.93 -22.28 -22.68
CA GLU A 161 -11.14 -22.01 -23.47
C GLU A 161 -11.65 -20.57 -23.28
N LEU A 162 -11.54 -20.00 -22.07
CA LEU A 162 -11.79 -18.58 -21.80
C LEU A 162 -10.84 -17.69 -22.59
N LYS A 163 -9.52 -17.88 -22.46
CA LYS A 163 -8.53 -17.05 -23.16
C LYS A 163 -8.75 -17.07 -24.67
N LYS A 164 -8.98 -18.26 -25.24
CA LYS A 164 -9.28 -18.41 -26.66
C LYS A 164 -10.56 -17.65 -27.07
N ALA A 165 -11.62 -17.74 -26.28
CA ALA A 165 -12.89 -17.09 -26.59
C ALA A 165 -12.79 -15.56 -26.45
N PHE A 166 -12.10 -15.07 -25.43
CA PHE A 166 -11.91 -13.63 -25.20
C PHE A 166 -11.05 -12.98 -26.29
N VAL A 167 -9.98 -13.67 -26.75
CA VAL A 167 -9.19 -13.22 -27.91
C VAL A 167 -10.01 -13.22 -29.20
N ALA A 168 -10.80 -14.27 -29.44
CA ALA A 168 -11.65 -14.35 -30.62
C ALA A 168 -12.72 -13.26 -30.65
N GLU A 169 -13.34 -12.97 -29.50
CA GLU A 169 -14.34 -11.90 -29.39
C GLU A 169 -13.70 -10.53 -29.59
N GLY A 170 -12.60 -10.20 -28.90
CA GLY A 170 -11.93 -8.91 -29.08
C GLY A 170 -11.49 -8.66 -30.51
N THR A 171 -10.96 -9.69 -31.18
CA THR A 171 -10.61 -9.62 -32.61
C THR A 171 -11.84 -9.38 -33.49
N ALA A 172 -12.95 -10.06 -33.23
CA ALA A 172 -14.18 -9.94 -34.02
C ALA A 172 -14.90 -8.59 -33.82
N THR A 173 -14.78 -7.99 -32.63
CA THR A 173 -15.43 -6.71 -32.28
C THR A 173 -14.51 -5.50 -32.41
N ASN A 174 -13.24 -5.71 -32.79
CA ASN A 174 -12.19 -4.70 -32.84
C ASN A 174 -12.03 -3.94 -31.50
N ARG A 175 -11.99 -4.71 -30.41
CA ARG A 175 -11.80 -4.24 -29.04
C ARG A 175 -10.64 -4.97 -28.40
N ASP A 176 -10.05 -4.37 -27.37
CA ASP A 176 -9.07 -5.08 -26.53
C ASP A 176 -9.68 -6.37 -26.00
N SER A 177 -8.90 -7.45 -26.04
CA SER A 177 -9.33 -8.75 -25.54
C SER A 177 -9.55 -8.67 -24.03
N LEU A 178 -10.64 -9.24 -23.54
CA LEU A 178 -10.87 -9.37 -22.10
C LEU A 178 -9.72 -10.17 -21.44
N MET A 179 -9.35 -9.79 -20.23
CA MET A 179 -8.34 -10.48 -19.41
C MET A 179 -8.94 -11.73 -18.76
N VAL A 180 -8.10 -12.75 -18.56
CA VAL A 180 -8.41 -13.92 -17.73
C VAL A 180 -7.38 -14.02 -16.62
N THR A 181 -7.81 -13.88 -15.38
CA THR A 181 -6.95 -13.96 -14.20
C THR A 181 -7.49 -15.01 -13.24
N ALA A 182 -6.70 -15.41 -12.25
CA ALA A 182 -7.15 -16.35 -11.23
C ALA A 182 -6.55 -16.03 -9.87
N SER A 183 -7.34 -16.25 -8.84
CA SER A 183 -6.89 -16.30 -7.44
C SER A 183 -6.61 -17.74 -7.07
N VAL A 184 -5.41 -17.98 -6.55
CA VAL A 184 -4.91 -19.33 -6.32
C VAL A 184 -4.32 -19.46 -4.92
N SER A 185 -4.32 -20.68 -4.40
CA SER A 185 -3.79 -20.99 -3.07
C SER A 185 -2.27 -20.84 -3.00
N ALA A 186 -1.79 -20.47 -1.82
CA ALA A 186 -0.37 -20.45 -1.45
C ALA A 186 0.12 -21.77 -0.83
N GLU A 187 -0.77 -22.70 -0.49
CA GLU A 187 -0.42 -23.96 0.16
C GLU A 187 0.13 -24.97 -0.84
N LYS A 188 1.32 -25.51 -0.56
CA LYS A 188 2.03 -26.46 -1.41
C LYS A 188 1.15 -27.63 -1.89
N ASP A 189 0.48 -28.31 -0.96
CA ASP A 189 -0.34 -29.48 -1.29
C ASP A 189 -1.53 -29.10 -2.17
N THR A 190 -2.21 -28.02 -1.83
CA THR A 190 -3.28 -27.47 -2.66
C THR A 190 -2.77 -27.12 -4.06
N ILE A 191 -1.58 -26.54 -4.19
CA ILE A 191 -0.98 -26.24 -5.49
C ILE A 191 -0.79 -27.51 -6.32
N ASP A 192 -0.19 -28.54 -5.72
CA ASP A 192 0.09 -29.83 -6.36
C ASP A 192 -1.18 -30.53 -6.85
N PHE A 193 -2.23 -30.52 -6.03
CA PHE A 193 -3.49 -31.18 -6.35
C PHE A 193 -4.36 -30.40 -7.34
N SER A 194 -4.29 -29.07 -7.30
CA SER A 194 -5.29 -28.20 -7.96
C SER A 194 -4.83 -27.64 -9.30
N TYR A 195 -3.53 -27.38 -9.49
CA TYR A 195 -3.05 -26.53 -10.58
C TYR A 195 -2.01 -27.21 -11.46
N ASP A 196 -2.23 -27.20 -12.78
CA ASP A 196 -1.20 -27.51 -13.78
C ASP A 196 -0.50 -26.20 -14.13
N VAL A 197 0.41 -25.78 -13.24
CA VAL A 197 0.97 -24.42 -13.18
C VAL A 197 1.47 -23.91 -14.55
N PRO A 198 2.33 -24.65 -15.30
CA PRO A 198 2.82 -24.17 -16.59
C PRO A 198 1.72 -24.00 -17.64
N LYS A 199 0.63 -24.78 -17.54
CA LYS A 199 -0.48 -24.70 -18.50
C LYS A 199 -1.47 -23.62 -18.14
N ILE A 200 -1.74 -23.36 -16.86
CA ILE A 200 -2.61 -22.24 -16.49
C ILE A 200 -1.91 -20.90 -16.74
N ALA A 201 -0.61 -20.78 -16.41
CA ALA A 201 0.18 -19.57 -16.64
C ALA A 201 0.13 -19.12 -18.11
N LYS A 202 0.26 -20.06 -19.06
CA LYS A 202 0.14 -19.78 -20.51
C LYS A 202 -1.20 -19.19 -20.97
N ASN A 203 -2.26 -19.31 -20.17
CA ASN A 203 -3.62 -18.89 -20.54
C ASN A 203 -4.18 -17.78 -19.67
N LEU A 204 -3.52 -17.47 -18.55
CA LEU A 204 -3.89 -16.37 -17.67
C LEU A 204 -3.07 -15.13 -18.05
N ASP A 205 -3.59 -13.95 -17.78
CA ASP A 205 -2.88 -12.68 -17.95
C ASP A 205 -2.01 -12.38 -16.73
N PHE A 206 -2.51 -12.67 -15.52
CA PHE A 206 -1.73 -12.73 -14.28
C PHE A 206 -2.39 -13.66 -13.25
N ILE A 207 -1.63 -14.02 -12.22
CA ILE A 207 -2.03 -14.95 -11.16
C ILE A 207 -1.91 -14.24 -9.82
N ASN A 208 -2.99 -14.24 -9.05
CA ASN A 208 -3.06 -13.66 -7.71
C ASN A 208 -2.85 -14.78 -6.69
N VAL A 209 -1.65 -14.90 -6.12
CA VAL A 209 -1.34 -15.94 -5.12
C VAL A 209 -1.74 -15.42 -3.74
N LEU A 210 -2.72 -16.06 -3.10
CA LEU A 210 -3.27 -15.59 -1.82
C LEU A 210 -2.36 -16.02 -0.65
N THR A 211 -1.26 -15.30 -0.44
CA THR A 211 -0.21 -15.58 0.57
C THR A 211 -0.57 -15.06 1.97
N PHE A 212 -1.78 -15.38 2.41
CA PHE A 212 -2.32 -15.07 3.73
C PHE A 212 -3.26 -16.21 4.17
N ASP A 213 -3.73 -16.15 5.41
CA ASP A 213 -4.49 -17.23 6.05
C ASP A 213 -3.71 -18.55 6.18
N PHE A 214 -2.38 -18.47 6.26
CA PHE A 214 -1.55 -19.61 6.62
C PHE A 214 -1.86 -20.15 8.03
N ARG A 215 -2.35 -19.26 8.91
CA ARG A 215 -2.79 -19.53 10.29
C ARG A 215 -4.09 -18.78 10.52
N ALA A 216 -5.22 -19.47 10.40
CA ALA A 216 -6.56 -18.85 10.42
C ALA A 216 -7.65 -19.70 11.08
N ASP A 217 -7.37 -20.97 11.36
CA ASP A 217 -8.31 -21.92 11.97
C ASP A 217 -8.12 -22.02 13.48
N LEU A 218 -8.94 -22.86 14.13
CA LEU A 218 -8.78 -23.22 15.55
C LEU A 218 -7.47 -23.97 15.76
N GLU A 219 -6.45 -23.22 16.14
CA GLU A 219 -5.15 -23.76 16.51
C GLU A 219 -4.91 -23.66 18.01
N SER A 220 -4.18 -24.63 18.55
CA SER A 220 -3.82 -24.65 19.98
C SER A 220 -2.71 -23.66 20.35
N VAL A 221 -2.11 -22.98 19.36
CA VAL A 221 -1.02 -22.02 19.56
C VAL A 221 -1.16 -20.83 18.63
N THR A 222 -0.64 -19.67 19.06
CA THR A 222 -0.62 -18.45 18.24
C THR A 222 0.33 -18.56 17.06
N GLY A 223 -0.03 -17.93 15.94
CA GLY A 223 0.79 -17.87 14.74
C GLY A 223 0.38 -16.73 13.82
N HIS A 224 1.34 -16.14 13.11
CA HIS A 224 1.03 -15.07 12.16
C HIS A 224 0.40 -15.65 10.88
N HIS A 225 -0.63 -15.01 10.34
CA HIS A 225 -1.40 -15.53 9.19
C HIS A 225 -0.77 -15.25 7.82
N SER A 226 0.12 -14.26 7.72
CA SER A 226 0.81 -13.89 6.47
C SER A 226 2.31 -13.63 6.69
N PRO A 227 3.09 -14.57 7.27
CA PRO A 227 4.52 -14.38 7.49
C PRO A 227 5.27 -14.29 6.15
N LEU A 228 6.28 -13.43 6.06
CA LEU A 228 7.09 -13.32 4.84
C LEU A 228 8.01 -14.53 4.70
N TYR A 229 8.72 -14.90 5.76
CA TYR A 229 9.62 -16.05 5.78
C TYR A 229 9.19 -17.09 6.81
N LYS A 230 9.80 -18.28 6.71
CA LYS A 230 9.73 -19.33 7.73
C LYS A 230 10.22 -18.80 9.09
N GLY A 231 9.44 -19.06 10.14
CA GLY A 231 9.82 -18.82 11.53
C GLY A 231 10.78 -19.88 12.08
N SER A 232 11.55 -19.52 13.10
CA SER A 232 12.53 -20.38 13.75
C SER A 232 11.90 -21.54 14.52
N GLN A 233 10.63 -21.39 14.91
CA GLN A 233 9.84 -22.40 15.63
C GLN A 233 9.03 -23.29 14.69
N ASP A 234 8.99 -23.00 13.39
CA ASP A 234 8.19 -23.75 12.43
C ASP A 234 8.82 -25.14 12.20
N THR A 235 8.00 -26.17 12.38
CA THR A 235 8.37 -27.58 12.21
C THR A 235 7.29 -28.32 11.43
N GLY A 236 7.60 -29.51 10.92
CA GLY A 236 6.62 -30.27 10.13
C GLY A 236 6.19 -29.51 8.88
N ASP A 237 4.89 -29.42 8.65
CA ASP A 237 4.31 -28.75 7.47
C ASP A 237 4.33 -27.22 7.58
N ASP A 238 4.41 -26.67 8.81
CA ASP A 238 4.45 -25.22 9.07
C ASP A 238 5.64 -24.55 8.35
N ILE A 239 6.70 -25.30 8.05
CA ILE A 239 7.88 -24.78 7.34
C ILE A 239 7.54 -24.28 5.92
N PHE A 240 6.41 -24.72 5.36
CA PHE A 240 5.93 -24.34 4.04
C PHE A 240 4.90 -23.20 4.09
N TRP A 241 4.43 -22.82 5.28
CA TRP A 241 3.31 -21.89 5.47
C TRP A 241 3.80 -20.45 5.61
N ASN A 242 4.50 -19.99 4.59
CA ASN A 242 5.00 -18.62 4.49
C ASN A 242 5.04 -18.14 3.04
N THR A 243 5.07 -16.81 2.90
CA THR A 243 4.98 -16.12 1.62
C THR A 243 6.15 -16.44 0.70
N ASP A 244 7.38 -16.47 1.22
CA ASP A 244 8.59 -16.81 0.47
C ASP A 244 8.46 -18.20 -0.17
N TYR A 245 8.20 -19.22 0.65
CA TYR A 245 8.04 -20.59 0.16
C TYR A 245 6.95 -20.68 -0.91
N ALA A 246 5.76 -20.11 -0.66
CA ALA A 246 4.64 -20.18 -1.59
C ALA A 246 4.98 -19.54 -2.96
N MET A 247 5.54 -18.33 -2.94
CA MET A 247 5.87 -17.60 -4.17
C MET A 247 6.99 -18.27 -4.97
N GLN A 248 8.02 -18.77 -4.29
CA GLN A 248 9.08 -19.54 -4.94
C GLN A 248 8.53 -20.86 -5.49
N TYR A 249 7.67 -21.55 -4.76
CA TYR A 249 7.09 -22.81 -5.21
C TYR A 249 6.26 -22.63 -6.48
N TRP A 250 5.46 -21.57 -6.59
CA TRP A 250 4.74 -21.23 -7.83
C TRP A 250 5.70 -21.03 -9.02
N THR A 251 6.85 -20.39 -8.77
CA THR A 251 7.90 -20.17 -9.76
C THR A 251 8.57 -21.49 -10.17
N ASP A 252 8.95 -22.32 -9.20
CA ASP A 252 9.55 -23.65 -9.40
C ASP A 252 8.62 -24.61 -10.16
N GLN A 253 7.31 -24.50 -9.93
CA GLN A 253 6.30 -25.23 -10.69
C GLN A 253 6.10 -24.70 -12.12
N GLY A 254 6.74 -23.59 -12.49
CA GLY A 254 6.84 -23.08 -13.85
C GLY A 254 5.93 -21.90 -14.19
N ALA A 255 5.48 -21.13 -13.19
CA ALA A 255 4.84 -19.83 -13.44
C ALA A 255 5.91 -18.74 -13.70
N PRO A 256 5.75 -17.89 -14.72
CA PRO A 256 6.61 -16.72 -14.92
C PRO A 256 6.50 -15.74 -13.76
N THR A 257 7.62 -15.24 -13.23
CA THR A 257 7.64 -14.37 -12.05
C THR A 257 6.87 -13.07 -12.29
N GLU A 258 7.03 -12.48 -13.47
CA GLU A 258 6.35 -11.26 -13.90
C GLU A 258 4.83 -11.40 -14.02
N GLN A 259 4.31 -12.63 -13.98
CA GLN A 259 2.90 -12.96 -14.01
C GLN A 259 2.29 -13.15 -12.60
N LEU A 260 3.12 -13.38 -11.58
CA LEU A 260 2.67 -13.62 -10.22
C LEU A 260 2.52 -12.31 -9.46
N ASN A 261 1.38 -12.14 -8.77
CA ASN A 261 1.16 -11.08 -7.80
C ASN A 261 1.12 -11.71 -6.39
N MET A 262 1.88 -11.15 -5.46
CA MET A 262 1.89 -11.56 -4.05
C MET A 262 0.63 -11.09 -3.33
N GLY A 263 0.00 -11.96 -2.54
CA GLY A 263 -1.17 -11.65 -1.73
C GLY A 263 -0.83 -10.90 -0.45
N LEU A 264 -1.52 -9.81 -0.21
CA LEU A 264 -1.39 -8.96 0.97
C LEU A 264 -2.76 -8.82 1.65
N ALA A 265 -2.76 -8.79 2.97
CA ALA A 265 -3.97 -8.70 3.78
C ALA A 265 -4.08 -7.31 4.43
N ALA A 266 -5.23 -6.67 4.29
CA ALA A 266 -5.60 -5.46 5.03
C ALA A 266 -6.39 -5.82 6.32
N TYR A 267 -6.07 -6.96 6.93
CA TYR A 267 -6.71 -7.51 8.11
C TYR A 267 -5.69 -8.33 8.90
N GLY A 268 -6.06 -8.78 10.09
CA GLY A 268 -5.29 -9.71 10.90
C GLY A 268 -6.13 -10.90 11.35
N ARG A 269 -5.44 -11.98 11.75
CA ARG A 269 -6.06 -13.12 12.42
C ARG A 269 -5.78 -13.09 13.91
N THR A 270 -6.77 -13.49 14.69
CA THR A 270 -6.75 -13.35 16.15
C THR A 270 -6.88 -14.67 16.88
N PHE A 271 -6.25 -14.75 18.06
CA PHE A 271 -6.33 -15.88 18.96
C PHE A 271 -6.67 -15.39 20.38
N GLU A 272 -7.36 -16.24 21.14
CA GLU A 272 -7.52 -16.08 22.58
C GLU A 272 -6.39 -16.82 23.31
N LEU A 273 -5.57 -16.07 24.06
CA LEU A 273 -4.49 -16.60 24.88
C LEU A 273 -5.04 -17.30 26.12
N SER A 274 -4.51 -18.50 26.38
CA SER A 274 -4.87 -19.31 27.56
C SER A 274 -3.89 -19.18 28.74
N SER A 275 -2.84 -18.37 28.58
CA SER A 275 -1.80 -18.16 29.59
C SER A 275 -1.18 -16.77 29.47
N ALA A 276 -0.32 -16.40 30.42
CA ALA A 276 0.46 -15.15 30.34
C ALA A 276 1.53 -15.15 29.23
N SER A 277 1.82 -16.30 28.61
CA SER A 277 2.71 -16.36 27.45
C SER A 277 2.01 -15.74 26.25
N SER A 278 2.69 -14.82 25.56
CA SER A 278 2.09 -14.01 24.49
C SER A 278 2.96 -13.94 23.21
N GLY A 279 4.08 -14.65 23.18
CA GLY A 279 4.91 -14.78 21.98
C GLY A 279 4.25 -15.62 20.88
N VAL A 280 4.91 -15.73 19.73
CA VAL A 280 4.53 -16.69 18.68
C VAL A 280 4.65 -18.11 19.24
N GLY A 281 3.66 -18.96 18.96
CA GLY A 281 3.58 -20.32 19.51
C GLY A 281 3.05 -20.38 20.95
N ALA A 282 2.55 -19.27 21.50
CA ALA A 282 1.94 -19.25 22.82
C ALA A 282 0.62 -20.05 22.84
N PRO A 283 0.29 -20.75 23.94
CA PRO A 283 -0.95 -21.54 24.02
C PRO A 283 -2.22 -20.71 23.85
N ALA A 284 -3.06 -21.09 22.90
CA ALA A 284 -4.37 -20.50 22.62
C ALA A 284 -5.49 -21.51 22.87
N ASN A 285 -6.64 -21.05 23.38
CA ASN A 285 -7.83 -21.87 23.63
C ASN A 285 -8.96 -21.62 22.61
N GLY A 286 -8.78 -20.69 21.69
CA GLY A 286 -9.77 -20.34 20.69
C GLY A 286 -9.32 -19.23 19.77
N LEU A 287 -10.22 -18.86 18.87
CA LEU A 287 -10.12 -17.64 18.07
C LEU A 287 -10.36 -16.42 18.97
N GLY A 288 -9.78 -15.28 18.61
CA GLY A 288 -10.11 -14.03 19.32
C GLY A 288 -11.55 -13.60 19.03
N GLU A 289 -12.13 -12.82 19.95
CA GLU A 289 -13.48 -12.28 19.81
C GLU A 289 -13.68 -11.52 18.49
N GLU A 290 -14.90 -11.60 17.96
CA GLU A 290 -15.33 -10.93 16.74
C GLU A 290 -15.15 -9.40 16.80
N GLY A 291 -14.81 -8.82 15.65
CA GLY A 291 -14.77 -7.38 15.46
C GLY A 291 -16.18 -6.80 15.40
N ARG A 292 -16.35 -5.55 15.89
CA ARG A 292 -17.66 -4.86 15.87
C ARG A 292 -18.26 -4.72 14.47
N TYR A 293 -17.42 -4.65 13.45
CA TYR A 293 -17.83 -4.33 12.08
C TYR A 293 -17.64 -5.51 11.13
N THR A 294 -16.60 -6.33 11.32
CA THR A 294 -16.42 -7.55 10.53
C THR A 294 -17.37 -8.67 10.97
N ASP A 295 -17.75 -8.70 12.25
CA ASP A 295 -18.68 -9.69 12.82
C ASP A 295 -18.21 -11.14 12.57
N GLU A 296 -16.89 -11.36 12.65
CA GLU A 296 -16.23 -12.66 12.42
C GLU A 296 -15.21 -12.93 13.53
N GLU A 297 -15.40 -14.02 14.30
CA GLU A 297 -14.42 -14.53 15.26
C GLU A 297 -13.08 -14.85 14.57
N GLY A 298 -11.97 -14.55 15.23
CA GLY A 298 -10.65 -14.82 14.68
C GLY A 298 -10.19 -13.84 13.61
N PHE A 299 -10.96 -12.79 13.31
CA PHE A 299 -10.72 -11.88 12.20
C PHE A 299 -11.00 -10.42 12.56
N LEU A 300 -10.03 -9.55 12.32
CA LEU A 300 -10.20 -8.10 12.48
C LEU A 300 -9.69 -7.37 11.25
N SER A 301 -10.50 -6.45 10.73
CA SER A 301 -10.05 -5.47 9.73
C SER A 301 -8.93 -4.59 10.29
N TYR A 302 -8.12 -3.98 9.42
CA TYR A 302 -7.06 -3.07 9.87
C TYR A 302 -7.60 -1.91 10.72
N TYR A 303 -8.76 -1.35 10.35
CA TYR A 303 -9.37 -0.28 11.14
C TYR A 303 -9.90 -0.74 12.51
N GLU A 304 -10.34 -2.00 12.66
CA GLU A 304 -10.65 -2.54 13.99
C GLU A 304 -9.39 -2.79 14.81
N ILE A 305 -8.33 -3.28 14.18
CA ILE A 305 -7.04 -3.50 14.84
C ILE A 305 -6.50 -2.19 15.38
N CYS A 306 -6.44 -1.14 14.55
CA CYS A 306 -5.90 0.14 14.98
C CYS A 306 -6.70 0.75 16.16
N LEU A 307 -8.04 0.66 16.12
CA LEU A 307 -8.92 1.19 17.16
C LEU A 307 -8.80 0.36 18.45
N LYS A 308 -8.73 -0.96 18.34
CA LYS A 308 -8.63 -1.85 19.50
C LYS A 308 -7.25 -1.76 20.16
N LEU A 309 -6.21 -1.47 19.37
CA LEU A 309 -4.80 -1.41 19.80
C LEU A 309 -4.27 0.02 19.98
N GLU A 310 -5.13 1.03 20.07
CA GLU A 310 -4.69 2.40 20.37
C GLU A 310 -3.85 2.42 21.67
N GLY A 311 -2.62 2.95 21.57
CA GLY A 311 -1.66 2.99 22.67
C GLY A 311 -0.99 1.65 23.02
N VAL A 312 -1.27 0.56 22.29
CA VAL A 312 -0.66 -0.75 22.48
C VAL A 312 0.63 -0.85 21.67
N THR A 313 1.70 -1.35 22.32
CA THR A 313 2.96 -1.61 21.63
C THR A 313 2.86 -2.85 20.75
N THR A 314 3.35 -2.77 19.52
CA THR A 314 3.46 -3.90 18.60
C THR A 314 4.81 -4.60 18.76
N HIS A 315 4.86 -5.89 18.44
CA HIS A 315 6.04 -6.73 18.54
C HIS A 315 6.43 -7.24 17.15
N LEU A 316 7.72 -7.09 16.81
CA LEU A 316 8.28 -7.60 15.56
C LEU A 316 8.62 -9.09 15.68
N ILE A 317 8.06 -9.90 14.79
CA ILE A 317 8.49 -11.29 14.56
C ILE A 317 9.68 -11.24 13.59
N THR A 318 10.89 -11.19 14.15
CA THR A 318 12.11 -10.78 13.42
C THR A 318 12.45 -11.69 12.24
N ASP A 319 12.31 -13.00 12.41
CA ASP A 319 12.57 -14.00 11.38
C ASP A 319 11.47 -14.02 10.31
N GLN A 320 10.21 -13.78 10.68
CA GLN A 320 9.06 -13.73 9.75
C GLN A 320 8.83 -12.35 9.09
N ARG A 321 9.49 -11.28 9.55
CA ARG A 321 9.42 -9.89 9.04
C ARG A 321 8.02 -9.26 9.05
N VAL A 322 7.23 -9.63 10.05
CA VAL A 322 5.85 -9.19 10.27
C VAL A 322 5.64 -8.87 11.75
N ILE A 323 4.48 -8.31 12.11
CA ILE A 323 4.23 -7.88 13.48
C ILE A 323 3.05 -8.61 14.10
N TYR A 324 2.99 -8.60 15.42
CA TYR A 324 1.80 -8.95 16.18
C TYR A 324 1.62 -7.96 17.33
N ALA A 325 0.46 -8.00 17.97
CA ALA A 325 0.19 -7.27 19.19
C ALA A 325 -0.67 -8.10 20.14
N THR A 326 -0.61 -7.75 21.41
CA THR A 326 -1.38 -8.41 22.46
C THR A 326 -2.05 -7.38 23.36
N LYS A 327 -3.33 -7.59 23.65
CA LYS A 327 -4.10 -6.77 24.59
C LYS A 327 -4.98 -7.68 25.43
N GLU A 328 -4.72 -7.74 26.73
CA GLU A 328 -5.34 -8.73 27.63
C GLU A 328 -5.10 -10.15 27.09
N ASN A 329 -6.15 -10.94 26.84
CA ASN A 329 -6.04 -12.27 26.25
C ASN A 329 -6.09 -12.26 24.72
N LEU A 330 -6.26 -11.11 24.07
CA LEU A 330 -6.22 -11.04 22.61
C LEU A 330 -4.78 -11.10 22.12
N TRP A 331 -4.52 -11.99 21.17
CA TRP A 331 -3.34 -11.96 20.31
C TRP A 331 -3.77 -11.71 18.87
N VAL A 332 -3.12 -10.78 18.16
CA VAL A 332 -3.43 -10.49 16.75
C VAL A 332 -2.15 -10.37 15.93
N GLY A 333 -2.06 -11.15 14.85
CA GLY A 333 -1.01 -11.06 13.84
C GLY A 333 -1.55 -10.35 12.61
N PHE A 334 -0.88 -9.27 12.19
CA PHE A 334 -1.35 -8.40 11.11
C PHE A 334 -0.19 -7.68 10.40
N ASP A 335 -0.49 -7.09 9.25
CA ASP A 335 0.48 -6.26 8.51
C ASP A 335 0.35 -4.77 8.85
N ASN A 336 1.49 -4.07 8.90
CA ASN A 336 1.58 -2.62 8.98
C ASN A 336 2.49 -2.08 7.85
N LYS A 337 2.66 -0.75 7.76
CA LYS A 337 3.53 -0.13 6.74
C LYS A 337 4.94 -0.77 6.67
N GLY A 338 5.55 -1.06 7.82
CA GLY A 338 6.87 -1.69 7.87
C GLY A 338 6.92 -3.15 7.40
N SER A 339 5.91 -3.98 7.68
CA SER A 339 5.84 -5.32 7.11
C SER A 339 5.55 -5.28 5.60
N LEU A 340 4.75 -4.31 5.15
CA LEU A 340 4.51 -4.06 3.73
C LEU A 340 5.78 -3.59 3.01
N ASP A 341 6.64 -2.79 3.63
CA ASP A 341 7.96 -2.42 3.08
C ASP A 341 8.82 -3.65 2.81
N ASN A 342 8.87 -4.59 3.77
CA ASN A 342 9.60 -5.84 3.63
C ASN A 342 9.03 -6.69 2.49
N LYS A 343 7.70 -6.82 2.41
CA LYS A 343 7.01 -7.61 1.38
C LYS A 343 7.19 -7.00 -0.02
N VAL A 344 7.08 -5.68 -0.16
CA VAL A 344 7.31 -5.00 -1.45
C VAL A 344 8.77 -5.07 -1.87
N SER A 345 9.71 -4.93 -0.94
CA SER A 345 11.13 -5.13 -1.23
C SER A 345 11.39 -6.55 -1.77
N TYR A 346 10.74 -7.56 -1.17
CA TYR A 346 10.79 -8.94 -1.67
C TYR A 346 10.18 -9.08 -3.07
N ILE A 347 9.02 -8.45 -3.34
CA ILE A 347 8.38 -8.42 -4.67
C ILE A 347 9.35 -7.89 -5.72
N LYS A 348 9.98 -6.74 -5.45
CA LYS A 348 10.94 -6.09 -6.35
C LYS A 348 12.20 -6.95 -6.57
N ALA A 349 12.79 -7.47 -5.49
CA ALA A 349 14.00 -8.29 -5.55
C ALA A 349 13.82 -9.57 -6.39
N HIS A 350 12.63 -10.19 -6.32
CA HIS A 350 12.30 -11.41 -7.05
C HIS A 350 11.62 -11.16 -8.40
N LYS A 351 11.45 -9.89 -8.80
CA LYS A 351 10.82 -9.50 -10.07
C LYS A 351 9.42 -10.09 -10.23
N PHE A 352 8.69 -10.18 -9.13
CA PHE A 352 7.28 -10.51 -9.18
C PHE A 352 6.50 -9.36 -9.80
N GLY A 353 5.43 -9.67 -10.52
CA GLY A 353 4.71 -8.67 -11.31
C GLY A 353 3.87 -7.69 -10.50
N GLY A 354 3.77 -7.86 -9.17
CA GLY A 354 3.14 -6.91 -8.27
C GLY A 354 2.52 -7.54 -7.03
N ALA A 355 1.49 -6.89 -6.51
CA ALA A 355 0.73 -7.31 -5.34
C ALA A 355 -0.78 -7.37 -5.61
N VAL A 356 -1.48 -8.22 -4.87
CA VAL A 356 -2.93 -8.28 -4.78
C VAL A 356 -3.37 -8.12 -3.33
N VAL A 357 -4.28 -7.20 -3.05
CA VAL A 357 -4.73 -6.86 -1.70
C VAL A 357 -6.14 -7.37 -1.46
N TRP A 358 -6.32 -8.11 -0.38
CA TRP A 358 -7.62 -8.42 0.21
C TRP A 358 -7.77 -7.65 1.54
N SER A 359 -8.59 -6.61 1.62
CA SER A 359 -9.33 -5.93 0.55
C SER A 359 -9.50 -4.43 0.87
N LEU A 360 -10.01 -3.64 -0.08
CA LEU A 360 -10.19 -2.19 0.09
C LEU A 360 -11.03 -1.83 1.32
N ASP A 361 -12.07 -2.63 1.59
CA ASP A 361 -13.02 -2.42 2.67
C ASP A 361 -12.49 -2.80 4.05
N LEU A 362 -11.30 -3.39 4.14
CA LEU A 362 -10.67 -3.81 5.40
C LEU A 362 -9.51 -2.89 5.81
N ASP A 363 -8.96 -2.12 4.87
CA ASP A 363 -8.06 -1.00 5.18
C ASP A 363 -8.82 0.14 5.85
N ASP A 364 -8.15 1.12 6.44
CA ASP A 364 -8.82 2.27 7.04
C ASP A 364 -9.23 3.32 5.99
N PHE A 365 -10.26 2.98 5.21
CA PHE A 365 -10.72 3.74 4.05
C PHE A 365 -11.33 5.11 4.37
N LYS A 366 -11.65 5.39 5.65
CA LYS A 366 -12.28 6.63 6.13
C LYS A 366 -11.51 7.30 7.28
N ASP A 367 -10.23 6.99 7.44
CA ASP A 367 -9.34 7.62 8.41
C ASP A 367 -9.88 7.57 9.86
N HIS A 368 -10.38 6.40 10.27
CA HIS A 368 -10.81 6.17 11.64
C HIS A 368 -9.62 6.12 12.62
N CYS A 369 -8.43 5.75 12.13
CA CYS A 369 -7.20 5.58 12.90
C CYS A 369 -6.37 6.88 12.99
N GLY A 370 -6.65 7.91 12.19
CA GLY A 370 -5.86 9.15 12.13
C GLY A 370 -4.56 9.06 11.32
N ASP A 371 -4.46 8.11 10.38
CA ASP A 371 -3.30 7.88 9.49
C ASP A 371 -3.62 8.14 8.00
N GLY A 372 -4.72 8.87 7.76
CA GLY A 372 -5.24 9.18 6.43
C GLY A 372 -6.09 8.05 5.84
N ASN A 373 -6.80 8.35 4.75
CA ASN A 373 -7.61 7.34 4.05
C ASN A 373 -6.72 6.30 3.36
N TYR A 374 -7.08 5.03 3.54
CA TYR A 374 -6.38 3.88 2.95
C TYR A 374 -4.88 3.87 3.31
N PRO A 375 -4.49 3.85 4.60
CA PRO A 375 -3.10 3.97 4.99
C PRO A 375 -2.23 2.83 4.45
N LEU A 376 -2.74 1.60 4.40
CA LEU A 376 -1.99 0.46 3.86
C LEU A 376 -1.93 0.50 2.33
N ILE A 377 -3.07 0.72 1.66
CA ILE A 377 -3.15 0.67 0.19
C ILE A 377 -2.47 1.89 -0.43
N SER A 378 -2.57 3.07 0.19
CA SER A 378 -1.82 4.26 -0.24
C SER A 378 -0.31 4.06 -0.12
N HIS A 379 0.12 3.39 0.95
CA HIS A 379 1.53 3.03 1.12
C HIS A 379 2.00 2.07 0.02
N LEU A 380 1.25 0.99 -0.23
CA LEU A 380 1.55 0.06 -1.33
C LEU A 380 1.57 0.72 -2.70
N HIS A 381 0.63 1.64 -2.97
CA HIS A 381 0.59 2.41 -4.20
C HIS A 381 1.87 3.23 -4.37
N SER A 382 2.34 3.89 -3.31
CA SER A 382 3.59 4.66 -3.34
C SER A 382 4.81 3.79 -3.63
N LEU A 383 4.84 2.55 -3.14
CA LEU A 383 5.99 1.66 -3.32
C LEU A 383 5.99 0.91 -4.67
N LEU A 384 4.82 0.58 -5.23
CA LEU A 384 4.68 -0.29 -6.40
C LEU A 384 4.33 0.43 -7.70
N VAL A 385 3.49 1.47 -7.62
CA VAL A 385 2.83 2.07 -8.80
C VAL A 385 3.44 3.42 -9.13
N LEU A 386 3.54 4.28 -8.12
CA LEU A 386 4.42 5.43 -8.24
C LEU A 386 5.81 4.84 -8.21
N ASP A 387 6.55 4.98 -9.30
CA ASP A 387 7.97 4.66 -9.33
C ASP A 387 8.68 5.73 -8.46
N THR A 388 8.44 5.68 -7.16
CA THR A 388 9.24 6.34 -6.12
C THR A 388 10.41 5.46 -5.71
N THR A 389 10.60 4.31 -6.38
CA THR A 389 11.96 3.93 -6.75
C THR A 389 12.40 4.96 -7.78
N PRO A 390 13.33 5.88 -7.46
CA PRO A 390 13.84 6.83 -8.43
C PRO A 390 14.26 6.03 -9.66
N SER A 391 13.66 6.32 -10.81
CA SER A 391 13.89 5.56 -12.03
C SER A 391 15.40 5.49 -12.31
N GLY A 392 15.91 4.27 -12.39
CA GLY A 392 17.33 3.96 -12.60
C GLY A 392 18.02 3.60 -11.29
N ASN A 393 18.71 2.46 -11.26
CA ASN A 393 19.64 2.13 -10.19
C ASN A 393 20.54 3.35 -9.91
N LEU A 394 20.22 4.13 -8.88
CA LEU A 394 20.97 5.33 -8.54
C LEU A 394 22.46 5.00 -8.38
N CYS A 395 22.76 3.77 -7.95
CA CYS A 395 24.09 3.27 -7.66
C CYS A 395 24.75 2.49 -8.81
N GLU A 396 24.08 2.24 -9.94
CA GLU A 396 24.69 1.53 -11.07
C GLU A 396 25.71 2.44 -11.76
N GLY A 397 26.99 2.04 -11.71
CA GLY A 397 28.11 2.83 -12.22
C GLY A 397 28.55 4.01 -11.34
N ARG A 398 28.01 4.14 -10.12
CA ARG A 398 28.49 5.12 -9.11
C ARG A 398 29.39 4.47 -8.07
N SER A 399 30.30 5.26 -7.49
CA SER A 399 31.09 4.82 -6.34
C SER A 399 30.24 4.67 -5.09
N ASP A 400 30.67 3.83 -4.15
CA ASP A 400 30.04 3.74 -2.83
C ASP A 400 30.02 5.11 -2.14
N GLY A 401 28.91 5.48 -1.52
CA GLY A 401 28.71 6.80 -0.92
C GLY A 401 27.25 7.23 -0.79
N GLN A 402 27.02 8.37 -0.14
CA GLN A 402 25.67 8.91 0.07
C GLN A 402 25.28 9.89 -1.05
N TYR A 403 24.06 9.77 -1.54
CA TYR A 403 23.52 10.56 -2.65
C TYR A 403 22.15 11.12 -2.28
N PRO A 404 21.85 12.39 -2.59
CA PRO A 404 20.54 12.97 -2.28
C PRO A 404 19.41 12.19 -2.95
N ASN A 405 18.29 12.05 -2.24
CA ASN A 405 17.06 11.60 -2.86
C ASN A 405 16.39 12.81 -3.53
N HIS A 406 16.18 12.73 -4.84
CA HIS A 406 15.55 13.81 -5.60
C HIS A 406 14.04 13.93 -5.36
N ASP A 407 13.41 12.85 -4.86
CA ASP A 407 11.96 12.76 -4.64
C ASP A 407 11.58 13.09 -3.19
N ASP A 408 12.51 12.94 -2.24
CA ASP A 408 12.32 13.27 -0.82
C ASP A 408 13.57 14.01 -0.27
N PRO A 409 13.51 15.33 -0.06
CA PRO A 409 14.64 16.08 0.49
C PRO A 409 14.99 15.67 1.91
N ASN A 410 14.10 14.99 2.66
CA ASN A 410 14.36 14.44 3.99
C ASN A 410 15.02 13.06 3.94
N ALA A 411 15.44 12.59 2.77
CA ALA A 411 16.06 11.29 2.60
C ALA A 411 17.29 11.32 1.69
N PHE A 412 18.12 10.31 1.83
CA PHE A 412 19.28 10.08 0.96
C PHE A 412 19.49 8.60 0.72
N ASN A 413 20.16 8.28 -0.37
CA ASN A 413 20.46 6.92 -0.77
C ASN A 413 21.93 6.64 -0.49
N ASN A 414 22.21 5.61 0.30
CA ASN A 414 23.55 5.10 0.52
C ASN A 414 23.85 4.01 -0.51
N CYS A 415 24.83 4.23 -1.38
CA CYS A 415 25.29 3.26 -2.36
C CYS A 415 26.39 2.38 -1.78
N GLY A 416 26.23 1.06 -1.91
CA GLY A 416 27.26 0.07 -1.59
C GLY A 416 27.21 -1.10 -2.56
N ASN A 417 28.30 -1.40 -3.26
CA ASN A 417 28.39 -2.45 -4.28
C ASN A 417 27.29 -2.33 -5.36
N GLU A 418 27.08 -1.13 -5.88
CA GLU A 418 26.07 -0.82 -6.91
C GLU A 418 24.60 -0.99 -6.45
N ILE A 419 24.35 -1.19 -5.14
CA ILE A 419 23.01 -1.30 -4.54
C ILE A 419 22.68 -0.03 -3.74
N ALA A 420 21.47 0.49 -3.92
CA ALA A 420 20.96 1.66 -3.18
C ALA A 420 20.22 1.25 -1.90
N TYR A 421 20.58 1.87 -0.78
CA TYR A 421 19.87 1.77 0.50
C TYR A 421 19.30 3.14 0.88
N LEU A 422 17.97 3.28 0.89
CA LEU A 422 17.32 4.52 1.31
C LEU A 422 17.48 4.73 2.83
N GLN A 423 17.84 5.94 3.24
CA GLN A 423 17.93 6.39 4.61
C GLN A 423 17.21 7.72 4.77
N HIS A 424 16.57 7.92 5.93
CA HIS A 424 15.86 9.16 6.25
C HIS A 424 16.63 9.99 7.27
N CYS A 425 16.57 11.30 7.09
CA CYS A 425 17.01 12.28 8.06
C CYS A 425 16.06 12.32 9.26
N GLN A 426 16.57 12.85 10.39
CA GLN A 426 15.73 13.08 11.57
C GLN A 426 14.62 14.10 11.24
N PRO A 427 13.48 14.07 11.96
CA PRO A 427 12.37 14.98 11.68
C PRO A 427 12.81 16.46 11.62
N ASN A 428 12.39 17.15 10.56
CA ASN A 428 12.73 18.55 10.22
C ASN A 428 14.13 18.82 9.64
N LEU A 429 14.88 17.77 9.26
CA LEU A 429 16.16 17.90 8.55
C LEU A 429 16.03 17.40 7.09
N VAL A 430 16.76 18.06 6.19
CA VAL A 430 16.94 17.66 4.79
C VAL A 430 18.36 17.16 4.56
N TYR A 431 18.57 16.26 3.62
CA TYR A 431 19.91 15.82 3.27
C TYR A 431 20.64 16.90 2.46
N ASN A 432 21.72 17.42 3.02
CA ASN A 432 22.60 18.38 2.38
C ASN A 432 23.80 17.65 1.75
N GLN A 433 23.86 17.70 0.41
CA GLN A 433 24.92 17.04 -0.36
C GLN A 433 26.30 17.70 -0.18
N GLU A 434 26.38 18.98 0.21
CA GLU A 434 27.67 19.65 0.43
C GLU A 434 28.40 19.09 1.65
N CYS A 435 27.66 18.69 2.68
CA CYS A 435 28.21 18.08 3.90
C CYS A 435 28.07 16.55 3.95
N ASN A 436 27.31 15.93 3.03
CA ASN A 436 26.83 14.55 3.13
C ASN A 436 26.22 14.24 4.50
N CYS A 437 25.29 15.11 4.93
CA CYS A 437 24.71 15.07 6.26
C CYS A 437 23.26 15.57 6.25
N CYS A 438 22.49 15.21 7.27
CA CYS A 438 21.15 15.75 7.47
C CYS A 438 21.25 17.09 8.20
N ASP A 439 20.77 18.16 7.57
CA ASP A 439 20.89 19.53 8.04
C ASP A 439 19.55 20.28 7.87
N TYR A 440 19.40 21.44 8.50
CA TYR A 440 18.19 22.24 8.33
C TYR A 440 18.12 22.82 6.90
N PRO A 441 16.93 22.90 6.28
CA PRO A 441 16.80 23.44 4.93
C PRO A 441 17.17 24.94 4.92
N ASP A 442 18.32 25.25 4.31
CA ASP A 442 18.78 26.61 4.17
C ASP A 442 17.80 27.45 3.33
N SER A 443 17.70 28.73 3.70
CA SER A 443 16.80 29.68 3.06
C SER A 443 17.15 29.91 1.59
N ALA A 444 16.22 29.53 0.71
CA ALA A 444 15.98 29.96 -0.68
C ALA A 444 16.55 29.13 -1.86
N THR A 445 15.64 28.54 -2.65
CA THR A 445 15.44 28.90 -4.07
C THR A 445 14.08 28.39 -4.61
N PRO A 446 13.23 29.22 -5.27
CA PRO A 446 11.91 28.80 -5.74
C PRO A 446 11.85 28.36 -7.21
N THR A 447 11.15 27.25 -7.48
CA THR A 447 10.74 26.77 -8.81
C THR A 447 9.51 27.52 -9.34
N ASN A 448 9.46 27.71 -10.67
CA ASN A 448 8.52 28.58 -11.41
C ASN A 448 7.18 27.90 -11.76
N THR A 449 6.09 28.68 -11.75
CA THR A 449 4.83 28.39 -12.48
C THR A 449 4.27 29.67 -13.13
N GLU A 450 3.57 29.51 -14.26
CA GLU A 450 3.27 30.51 -15.30
C GLU A 450 2.18 31.58 -14.99
N ASN A 451 2.53 32.85 -15.18
CA ASN A 451 2.06 33.84 -16.18
C ASN A 451 0.55 33.98 -16.57
N THR A 452 -0.22 34.86 -15.90
CA THR A 452 -1.42 35.54 -16.48
C THR A 452 -1.81 36.86 -15.76
N GLY A 453 -0.97 37.91 -15.76
CA GLY A 453 -1.41 39.19 -15.18
C GLY A 453 -0.63 40.43 -15.60
N LYS A 454 -1.35 41.50 -15.96
CA LYS A 454 -0.78 42.85 -16.24
C LYS A 454 -0.38 43.63 -14.97
N PHE A 455 -0.23 42.98 -13.82
CA PHE A 455 0.00 43.65 -12.53
C PHE A 455 1.37 44.37 -12.47
N CYS A 456 2.39 43.80 -13.10
CA CYS A 456 3.76 44.32 -13.09
C CYS A 456 4.05 45.40 -14.16
N ASP A 457 3.04 45.88 -14.89
CA ASP A 457 3.22 46.99 -15.84
C ASP A 457 3.48 48.30 -15.07
N GLY A 458 4.70 48.84 -15.20
CA GLY A 458 5.12 50.10 -14.57
C GLY A 458 5.61 49.96 -13.12
N LYS A 459 5.80 48.73 -12.63
CA LYS A 459 6.44 48.44 -11.34
C LYS A 459 7.88 47.98 -11.55
N ASP A 460 8.74 48.27 -10.58
CA ASP A 460 10.10 47.75 -10.55
C ASP A 460 10.10 46.24 -10.23
N ASP A 461 11.22 45.57 -10.48
CA ASP A 461 11.36 44.15 -10.15
C ASP A 461 11.37 43.96 -8.62
N GLY A 462 10.59 43.01 -8.12
CA GLY A 462 10.43 42.80 -6.68
C GLY A 462 9.16 42.02 -6.31
N HIS A 463 8.97 41.82 -5.01
CA HIS A 463 7.81 41.11 -4.45
C HIS A 463 6.76 42.09 -3.94
N TYR A 464 5.52 41.89 -4.37
CA TYR A 464 4.38 42.74 -4.08
C TYR A 464 3.24 41.92 -3.53
N ALA A 465 2.56 42.42 -2.51
CA ALA A 465 1.36 41.79 -1.98
C ALA A 465 0.33 41.57 -3.10
N ASN A 466 -0.25 40.37 -3.14
CA ASN A 466 -1.37 40.11 -4.01
C ASN A 466 -2.63 40.75 -3.37
N PRO A 467 -3.26 41.74 -4.03
CA PRO A 467 -4.43 42.40 -3.47
C PRO A 467 -5.68 41.50 -3.39
N ASP A 468 -5.70 40.42 -4.18
CA ASP A 468 -6.86 39.51 -4.29
C ASP A 468 -6.76 38.32 -3.33
N ASP A 469 -5.55 38.01 -2.81
CA ASP A 469 -5.32 36.90 -1.89
C ASP A 469 -4.11 37.18 -0.97
N PRO A 470 -4.32 37.35 0.35
CA PRO A 470 -3.24 37.63 1.30
C PRO A 470 -2.30 36.45 1.53
N ASN A 471 -2.67 35.22 1.13
CA ASN A 471 -1.80 34.04 1.18
C ASN A 471 -0.92 33.91 -0.07
N SER A 472 -0.92 34.91 -0.97
CA SER A 472 -0.04 34.93 -2.12
C SER A 472 0.55 36.32 -2.37
N PHE A 473 1.56 36.37 -3.22
CA PHE A 473 2.25 37.58 -3.63
C PHE A 473 2.63 37.52 -5.11
N HIS A 474 2.71 38.68 -5.73
CA HIS A 474 3.20 38.83 -7.10
C HIS A 474 4.70 39.16 -7.08
N GLN A 475 5.49 38.34 -7.74
CA GLN A 475 6.85 38.67 -8.12
C GLN A 475 6.84 39.34 -9.49
N CYS A 476 7.31 40.57 -9.55
CA CYS A 476 7.58 41.26 -10.80
C CYS A 476 9.03 41.01 -11.23
N ALA A 477 9.21 40.53 -12.45
CA ALA A 477 10.52 40.44 -13.09
C ALA A 477 10.39 40.80 -14.57
N ASN A 478 11.13 41.79 -15.04
CA ASN A 478 11.07 42.32 -16.41
C ASN A 478 9.64 42.69 -16.85
N LYS A 479 8.85 43.29 -15.94
CA LYS A 479 7.42 43.63 -16.13
C LYS A 479 6.47 42.45 -16.31
N ILE A 480 6.94 41.23 -16.08
CA ILE A 480 6.11 40.01 -16.09
C ILE A 480 5.69 39.71 -14.66
N THR A 481 4.40 39.37 -14.48
CA THR A 481 3.83 39.00 -13.18
C THR A 481 3.88 37.50 -12.96
N TYR A 482 4.52 37.08 -11.87
CA TYR A 482 4.51 35.70 -11.39
C TYR A 482 3.79 35.65 -10.04
N THR A 483 2.72 34.88 -9.90
CA THR A 483 2.02 34.73 -8.61
C THR A 483 2.61 33.56 -7.84
N LYS A 484 2.96 33.79 -6.58
CA LYS A 484 3.54 32.80 -5.67
C LYS A 484 2.74 32.73 -4.39
N ASN A 485 2.58 31.53 -3.85
CA ASN A 485 1.84 31.30 -2.62
C ASN A 485 2.78 31.24 -1.41
N CYS A 486 2.33 31.73 -0.27
CA CYS A 486 2.95 31.51 1.02
C CYS A 486 2.70 30.07 1.50
N ALA A 487 3.52 29.60 2.44
CA ALA A 487 3.29 28.32 3.10
C ALA A 487 1.96 28.36 3.88
N VAL A 488 1.32 27.19 4.02
CA VAL A 488 -0.02 27.05 4.61
C VAL A 488 -0.08 27.71 6.00
N GLY A 489 -0.97 28.69 6.15
CA GLY A 489 -1.18 29.42 7.41
C GLY A 489 -0.42 30.74 7.56
N LEU A 490 0.42 31.10 6.58
CA LEU A 490 1.14 32.38 6.53
C LEU A 490 0.48 33.36 5.55
N ILE A 491 0.71 34.66 5.74
CA ILE A 491 0.30 35.72 4.82
C ILE A 491 1.50 36.54 4.37
N PHE A 492 1.45 37.09 3.15
CA PHE A 492 2.54 37.92 2.66
C PHE A 492 2.50 39.31 3.28
N LYS A 493 3.55 39.69 4.01
CA LYS A 493 3.73 41.03 4.58
C LYS A 493 4.66 41.86 3.71
N GLN A 494 4.12 42.93 3.11
CA GLN A 494 4.90 43.85 2.27
C GLN A 494 6.04 44.54 3.04
N SER A 495 5.90 44.73 4.36
CA SER A 495 6.90 45.40 5.20
C SER A 495 8.24 44.68 5.26
N CYS A 496 8.22 43.34 5.23
CA CYS A 496 9.42 42.50 5.21
C CYS A 496 9.65 41.83 3.86
N THR A 497 8.73 41.99 2.90
CA THR A 497 8.69 41.22 1.64
C THR A 497 8.78 39.71 1.87
N CYS A 498 8.05 39.21 2.88
CA CYS A 498 8.15 37.84 3.38
C CYS A 498 6.77 37.26 3.79
N CYS A 499 6.66 35.94 3.88
CA CYS A 499 5.47 35.25 4.39
C CYS A 499 5.59 35.04 5.90
N ASP A 500 4.62 35.51 6.68
CA ASP A 500 4.65 35.51 8.14
C ASP A 500 3.25 35.28 8.73
N PHE A 501 3.16 34.94 10.02
CA PHE A 501 1.89 34.70 10.69
C PHE A 501 1.03 35.97 10.77
N PRO A 502 -0.31 35.85 10.65
CA PRO A 502 -1.22 36.97 10.82
C PRO A 502 -1.14 37.51 12.27
N ASP A 503 -1.12 38.84 12.43
CA ASP A 503 -0.77 39.54 13.68
C ASP A 503 -1.78 39.40 14.85
N SER A 504 -2.68 38.41 14.83
CA SER A 504 -3.53 38.10 15.97
C SER A 504 -3.95 36.63 16.03
N ALA A 505 -3.08 35.79 16.57
CA ALA A 505 -3.49 34.55 17.23
C ALA A 505 -2.85 34.53 18.63
N THR A 506 -3.60 35.01 19.62
CA THR A 506 -3.29 34.89 21.06
C THR A 506 -3.19 33.41 21.45
N PRO A 507 -2.08 32.94 22.03
CA PRO A 507 -2.02 31.63 22.66
C PRO A 507 -2.68 31.70 24.03
N THR A 508 -3.62 30.79 24.27
CA THR A 508 -4.21 30.53 25.58
C THR A 508 -3.13 30.06 26.55
N ASN A 509 -3.00 30.80 27.64
CA ASN A 509 -2.14 30.53 28.79
C ASN A 509 -2.37 29.14 29.40
N THR A 510 -1.27 28.43 29.64
CA THR A 510 -1.08 27.65 30.86
C THR A 510 0.07 28.30 31.62
N GLU A 511 -0.22 28.83 32.80
CA GLU A 511 0.78 29.33 33.74
C GLU A 511 1.70 28.19 34.18
N ASN A 512 3.02 28.43 34.22
CA ASN A 512 3.80 28.02 35.38
C ASN A 512 5.08 28.84 35.52
N THR A 513 5.34 29.17 36.78
CA THR A 513 6.35 30.05 37.33
C THR A 513 7.77 29.48 37.22
N GLY A 514 8.73 30.34 36.90
CA GLY A 514 10.15 30.03 37.09
C GLY A 514 11.03 31.22 36.72
N LYS A 515 11.36 32.06 37.70
CA LYS A 515 12.33 33.19 37.62
C LYS A 515 13.78 32.77 37.31
N PHE A 516 13.99 31.58 36.73
CA PHE A 516 15.33 31.04 36.53
C PHE A 516 16.15 31.89 35.55
N CYS A 517 15.52 32.37 34.48
CA CYS A 517 16.14 33.19 33.44
C CYS A 517 16.19 34.69 33.76
N ASP A 518 15.76 35.11 34.95
CA ASP A 518 15.90 36.51 35.38
C ASP A 518 17.38 36.84 35.62
N GLY A 519 17.93 37.72 34.79
CA GLY A 519 19.33 38.16 34.88
C GLY A 519 20.35 37.19 34.27
N LYS A 520 19.89 36.17 33.54
CA LYS A 520 20.73 35.28 32.73
C LYS A 520 20.63 35.65 31.26
N ASP A 521 21.72 35.49 30.53
CA ASP A 521 21.72 35.61 29.08
C ASP A 521 20.97 34.42 28.44
N ASP A 522 20.50 34.62 27.21
CA ASP A 522 19.83 33.57 26.46
C ASP A 522 20.78 32.38 26.22
N GLY A 523 20.30 31.17 26.47
CA GLY A 523 21.13 29.97 26.45
C GLY A 523 20.56 28.80 27.26
N HIS A 524 21.32 27.70 27.30
CA HIS A 524 20.92 26.46 27.98
C HIS A 524 21.65 26.30 29.31
N TYR A 525 20.88 26.00 30.35
CA TYR A 525 21.37 25.88 31.72
C TYR A 525 20.85 24.60 32.36
N ALA A 526 21.69 23.93 33.14
CA ALA A 526 21.31 22.74 33.87
C ALA A 526 20.12 23.03 34.79
N ASN A 527 19.14 22.14 34.76
CA ASN A 527 18.05 22.17 35.71
C ASN A 527 18.58 21.66 37.06
N PRO A 528 18.61 22.49 38.12
CA PRO A 528 19.13 22.07 39.42
C PRO A 528 18.25 21.03 40.13
N ASP A 529 16.98 20.90 39.73
CA ASP A 529 16.00 20.03 40.37
C ASP A 529 15.87 18.67 39.68
N ASP A 530 16.33 18.55 38.43
CA ASP A 530 16.29 17.32 37.65
C ASP A 530 17.46 17.25 36.66
N PRO A 531 18.45 16.35 36.87
CA PRO A 531 19.60 16.22 35.99
C PRO A 531 19.25 15.72 34.58
N ASN A 532 18.06 15.15 34.38
CA ASN A 532 17.60 14.68 33.08
C ASN A 532 16.90 15.78 32.27
N SER A 533 16.92 17.03 32.74
CA SER A 533 16.37 18.18 32.03
C SER A 533 17.25 19.43 32.16
N PHE A 534 16.94 20.45 31.36
CA PHE A 534 17.63 21.73 31.33
C PHE A 534 16.67 22.88 31.06
N HIS A 535 17.02 24.07 31.51
CA HIS A 535 16.32 25.31 31.21
C HIS A 535 16.95 26.01 30.01
N GLN A 536 16.13 26.34 29.02
CA GLN A 536 16.45 27.28 27.98
C GLN A 536 15.93 28.66 28.37
N CYS A 537 16.83 29.64 28.42
CA CYS A 537 16.48 31.05 28.55
C CYS A 537 16.39 31.68 27.17
N ALA A 538 15.25 32.32 26.87
CA ALA A 538 15.09 33.17 25.71
C ALA A 538 14.26 34.38 26.09
N ASN A 539 14.79 35.59 25.87
CA ASN A 539 14.15 36.87 26.26
C ASN A 539 13.71 36.90 27.73
N LYS A 540 14.54 36.33 28.63
CA LYS A 540 14.28 36.21 30.09
C LYS A 540 13.13 35.26 30.47
N ILE A 541 12.58 34.52 29.52
CA ILE A 541 11.57 33.50 29.77
C ILE A 541 12.27 32.14 29.93
N THR A 542 11.88 31.39 30.96
CA THR A 542 12.40 30.05 31.25
C THR A 542 11.57 28.98 30.55
N TYR A 543 12.21 28.17 29.73
CA TYR A 543 11.60 27.00 29.09
C TYR A 543 12.32 25.74 29.57
N THR A 544 11.61 24.83 30.25
CA THR A 544 12.20 23.55 30.68
C THR A 544 12.11 22.52 29.56
N LYS A 545 13.23 21.88 29.24
CA LYS A 545 13.37 20.86 28.20
C LYS A 545 14.01 19.61 28.78
N ASN A 546 13.55 18.44 28.35
CA ASN A 546 14.06 17.17 28.83
C ASN A 546 15.13 16.62 27.88
N CYS A 547 16.13 15.95 28.43
CA CYS A 547 17.06 15.12 27.69
C CYS A 547 16.38 13.84 27.21
N ALA A 548 16.94 13.20 26.17
CA ALA A 548 16.48 11.89 25.73
C ALA A 548 16.65 10.85 26.86
N VAL A 549 15.80 9.81 26.84
CA VAL A 549 15.72 8.80 27.91
C VAL A 549 17.10 8.17 28.13
N GLY A 550 17.63 8.30 29.36
CA GLY A 550 18.94 7.76 29.76
C GLY A 550 20.12 8.74 29.68
N LEU A 551 19.87 10.00 29.30
CA LEU A 551 20.88 11.07 29.27
C LEU A 551 20.63 12.12 30.37
N ILE A 552 21.71 12.76 30.83
CA ILE A 552 21.67 13.91 31.75
C ILE A 552 22.24 15.16 31.06
N PHE A 553 21.78 16.34 31.47
CA PHE A 553 22.31 17.58 30.93
C PHE A 553 23.63 17.96 31.59
N LYS A 554 24.69 18.09 30.78
CA LYS A 554 26.02 18.53 31.23
C LYS A 554 26.26 19.98 30.86
N GLN A 555 26.37 20.84 31.87
CA GLN A 555 26.62 22.28 31.66
C GLN A 555 27.95 22.56 30.95
N SER A 556 28.97 21.70 31.10
CA SER A 556 30.29 21.88 30.49
C SER A 556 30.26 21.87 28.95
N CYS A 557 29.34 21.10 28.36
CA CYS A 557 29.13 21.04 26.91
C CYS A 557 27.82 21.69 26.47
N THR A 558 26.99 22.16 27.41
CA THR A 558 25.61 22.61 27.18
C THR A 558 24.79 21.59 26.37
N CYS A 559 24.93 20.30 26.71
CA CYS A 559 24.39 19.18 25.94
C CYS A 559 23.85 18.06 26.84
N CYS A 560 22.92 17.26 26.30
CA CYS A 560 22.45 16.03 26.95
C CYS A 560 23.37 14.87 26.58
N ASP A 561 23.98 14.22 27.57
CA ASP A 561 24.97 13.15 27.39
C ASP A 561 24.81 12.09 28.49
N HIS A 562 25.43 10.92 28.31
CA HIS A 562 25.38 9.86 29.32
C HIS A 562 26.00 10.33 30.65
N PRO A 563 25.46 9.89 31.81
CA PRO A 563 25.91 10.29 33.14
C PRO A 563 27.42 10.36 33.34
#